data_AF-A0A0F9FWB5-F1
#
_entry.id   AF-A0A0F9FWB5-F1
#
_cell.length_a   1.000
_cell.length_b   1.000
_cell.length_c   1.000
_cell.angle_alpha   90.00
_cell.angle_beta   90.00
_cell.angle_gamma   90.00
#
_symmetry.space_group_name_H-M   'P 1'
#
loop_
_entity.id
_entity.type
_entity.pdbx_description
1 polymer ?
#
loop_
_entity_poly.entity_id
_entity_poly.type
_entity_poly.pdbx_seq_one_letter_code
_entity_poly.pdbx_strand_id
1 'polypeptide(L)'
;MRRRSCIRTPTHSTGLIEDIPHNTNIQFSALISRNSLPEDWGSWGAFHIYTYLLLQEGFDYEVFEAKLPELYTNHMAEIFERMGIDIVYEVLPLTWIHLHSDFEGEPVPVGNISYLYIFIAIIILMILIASMNYMNLATARATKRSKEIGIRKVAGSTRISLIRQFLTESMVLT
;
A
#
# COMPACT_ATOMS: atom_id res chain seq x y z
N MET A 1 -19.55 19.27 28.13
CA MET A 1 -19.18 20.69 27.95
C MET A 1 -17.66 20.81 27.87
N ARG A 2 -17.03 20.52 26.72
CA ARG A 2 -15.57 20.67 26.53
C ARG A 2 -15.33 21.93 25.69
N ARG A 3 -14.84 23.00 26.33
CA ARG A 3 -14.38 24.20 25.63
C ARG A 3 -13.13 23.82 24.83
N ARG A 4 -13.24 23.72 23.49
CA ARG A 4 -12.08 23.72 22.60
C ARG A 4 -11.48 25.12 22.70
N SER A 5 -10.34 25.25 23.38
CA SER A 5 -9.57 26.49 23.43
C SER A 5 -9.01 26.74 22.02
N CYS A 6 -9.71 27.55 21.22
CA CYS A 6 -9.17 28.05 19.96
C CYS A 6 -8.16 29.14 20.29
N ILE A 7 -6.91 28.89 19.96
CA ILE A 7 -5.82 29.84 20.13
C ILE A 7 -5.98 30.94 19.08
N ARG A 8 -6.38 32.13 19.56
CA ARG A 8 -6.49 33.36 18.77
C ARG A 8 -5.15 34.09 18.76
N THR A 9 -4.14 33.50 18.12
CA THR A 9 -2.94 34.26 17.73
C THR A 9 -3.16 34.79 16.31
N PRO A 10 -2.85 36.06 16.01
CA PRO A 10 -2.95 36.58 14.65
C PRO A 10 -1.88 35.89 13.79
N THR A 11 -2.31 34.95 12.94
CA THR A 11 -1.43 34.26 11.99
C THR A 11 -1.46 34.99 10.65
N HIS A 12 -0.34 35.57 10.26
CA HIS A 12 -0.16 36.10 8.91
C HIS A 12 0.19 34.94 7.96
N SER A 13 -0.56 34.79 6.86
CA SER A 13 -0.22 33.80 5.83
C SER A 13 1.06 34.23 5.11
N THR A 14 2.12 33.44 5.26
CA THR A 14 3.44 33.68 4.65
C THR A 14 3.66 32.94 3.34
N GLY A 15 2.81 31.95 3.00
CA GLY A 15 2.96 31.18 1.77
C GLY A 15 1.76 30.28 1.47
N LEU A 16 1.62 29.91 0.19
CA LEU A 16 0.67 28.92 -0.31
C LEU A 16 1.46 27.77 -0.93
N ILE A 17 1.10 26.55 -0.57
CA ILE A 17 1.65 25.31 -1.12
C ILE A 17 0.54 24.65 -1.95
N GLU A 18 0.92 23.95 -3.03
CA GLU A 18 -0.01 23.17 -3.83
C GLU A 18 -0.60 22.01 -3.01
N ASP A 19 -1.82 21.61 -3.34
CA ASP A 19 -2.50 20.54 -2.63
C ASP A 19 -1.66 19.25 -2.63
N ILE A 20 -1.57 18.64 -1.45
CA ILE A 20 -0.77 17.45 -1.27
C ILE A 20 -1.50 16.27 -1.93
N PRO A 21 -0.80 15.42 -2.70
CA PRO A 21 -1.40 14.24 -3.32
C PRO A 21 -2.10 13.34 -2.29
N HIS A 22 -3.26 12.80 -2.63
CA HIS A 22 -4.04 11.94 -1.72
C HIS A 22 -3.35 10.62 -1.34
N ASN A 23 -2.28 10.23 -2.04
CA ASN A 23 -1.53 9.00 -1.80
C ASN A 23 -0.35 9.17 -0.83
N THR A 24 -0.28 10.27 -0.07
CA THR A 24 0.71 10.44 1.00
C THR A 24 0.14 10.15 2.38
N ASN A 25 1.01 9.69 3.29
CA ASN A 25 0.71 9.57 4.72
C ASN A 25 0.70 10.96 5.41
N ILE A 26 1.45 11.94 4.88
CA ILE A 26 1.56 13.27 5.48
C ILE A 26 0.44 14.18 4.95
N GLN A 27 -0.70 14.20 5.64
CA GLN A 27 -1.86 15.02 5.30
C GLN A 27 -1.98 16.22 6.26
N PHE A 28 -1.97 17.45 5.73
CA PHE A 28 -2.21 18.66 6.53
C PHE A 28 -2.94 19.74 5.72
N SER A 29 -3.73 20.57 6.41
CA SER A 29 -4.40 21.73 5.80
C SER A 29 -3.69 23.05 6.07
N ALA A 30 -2.80 23.08 7.06
CA ALA A 30 -2.01 24.24 7.42
C ALA A 30 -0.74 23.81 8.15
N LEU A 31 0.33 24.60 8.01
CA LEU A 31 1.56 24.46 8.76
C LEU A 31 1.74 25.69 9.65
N ILE A 32 2.20 25.45 10.88
CA ILE A 32 2.57 26.50 11.82
C ILE A 32 3.96 26.22 12.36
N SER A 33 4.74 27.27 12.56
CA SER A 33 6.04 27.14 13.19
C SER A 33 5.89 26.65 14.62
N ARG A 34 6.67 25.64 15.00
CA ARG A 34 6.71 25.12 16.38
C ARG A 34 7.07 26.21 17.38
N ASN A 35 7.96 27.14 17.02
CA ASN A 35 8.38 28.26 17.87
C ASN A 35 7.27 29.29 18.13
N SER A 36 6.19 29.24 17.36
CA SER A 36 5.02 30.11 17.56
C SER A 36 3.96 29.49 18.46
N LEU A 37 4.15 28.22 18.88
CA LEU A 37 3.26 27.51 19.78
C LEU A 37 3.74 27.66 21.23
N PRO A 38 2.83 27.78 22.21
CA PRO A 38 3.12 27.61 23.63
C PRO A 38 4.02 26.41 23.96
N GLU A 39 4.90 26.58 24.93
CA GLU A 39 5.92 25.59 25.32
C GLU A 39 5.32 24.30 25.91
N ASP A 40 4.13 24.39 26.50
CA ASP A 40 3.35 23.28 27.05
C ASP A 40 2.75 22.36 25.97
N TRP A 41 2.77 22.78 24.70
CA TRP A 41 2.15 22.03 23.61
C TRP A 41 3.01 20.91 23.05
N GLY A 42 4.25 20.78 23.54
CA GLY A 42 5.26 19.90 22.96
C GLY A 42 6.37 19.54 23.92
N SER A 43 6.03 18.86 25.00
CA SER A 43 7.04 18.28 25.87
C SER A 43 7.52 16.93 25.34
N TRP A 44 8.72 16.61 25.75
CA TRP A 44 9.21 15.25 25.89
C TRP A 44 8.11 14.32 26.47
N GLY A 45 7.87 13.17 25.81
CA GLY A 45 6.86 12.17 26.19
C GLY A 45 5.45 12.39 25.63
N ALA A 46 5.25 13.41 24.80
CA ALA A 46 3.98 13.69 24.15
C ALA A 46 3.68 12.75 22.98
N PHE A 47 2.60 11.97 23.07
CA PHE A 47 2.16 11.06 22.00
C PHE A 47 1.28 11.72 20.93
N HIS A 48 0.90 12.99 21.08
CA HIS A 48 0.03 13.69 20.13
C HIS A 48 0.79 14.37 18.97
N ILE A 49 2.10 14.14 18.86
CA ILE A 49 2.96 14.76 17.84
C ILE A 49 3.65 13.67 17.04
N TYR A 50 3.32 13.58 15.75
CA TYR A 50 4.06 12.75 14.80
C TYR A 50 5.39 13.43 14.47
N THR A 51 6.48 12.67 14.55
CA THR A 51 7.83 13.16 14.26
C THR A 51 8.36 12.45 13.02
N TYR A 52 8.63 13.21 11.97
CA TYR A 52 9.25 12.70 10.75
C TYR A 52 10.73 13.07 10.73
N LEU A 53 11.58 12.10 10.41
CA LEU A 53 13.03 12.26 10.35
C LEU A 53 13.51 12.06 8.92
N LEU A 54 14.29 13.02 8.42
CA LEU A 54 14.99 12.87 7.15
C LEU A 54 16.45 12.55 7.44
N LEU A 55 16.86 11.31 7.16
CA LEU A 55 18.23 10.87 7.30
C LEU A 55 19.05 11.27 6.06
N GLN A 56 20.37 11.39 6.23
CA GLN A 56 21.27 11.66 5.12
C GLN A 56 21.26 10.49 4.12
N GLU A 57 21.47 10.79 2.84
CA GLU A 57 21.51 9.76 1.79
C GLU A 57 22.56 8.69 2.10
N GLY A 58 22.15 7.41 2.04
CA GLY A 58 23.00 6.26 2.37
C GLY A 58 23.24 6.02 3.86
N PHE A 59 22.61 6.79 4.75
CA PHE A 59 22.67 6.55 6.19
C PHE A 59 21.76 5.38 6.59
N ASP A 60 22.31 4.43 7.34
CA ASP A 60 21.57 3.29 7.85
C ASP A 60 20.71 3.69 9.07
N TYR A 61 19.39 3.50 8.96
CA TYR A 61 18.46 3.87 10.01
C TYR A 61 18.61 2.99 11.26
N GLU A 62 19.08 1.75 11.14
CA GLU A 62 19.30 0.84 12.28
C GLU A 62 20.36 1.42 13.24
N VAL A 63 21.36 2.11 12.70
CA VAL A 63 22.40 2.80 13.49
C VAL A 63 21.81 3.98 14.27
N PHE A 64 20.81 4.66 13.72
CA PHE A 64 20.09 5.71 14.43
C PHE A 64 19.17 5.13 15.51
N GLU A 65 18.44 4.06 15.19
CA GLU A 65 17.55 3.36 16.11
C GLU A 65 18.29 2.82 17.33
N ALA A 66 19.52 2.32 17.17
CA ALA A 66 20.37 1.89 18.29
C ALA A 66 20.69 2.99 19.31
N LYS A 67 20.52 4.28 18.96
CA LYS A 67 20.73 5.43 19.87
C LYS A 67 19.44 5.86 20.58
N LEU A 68 18.28 5.39 20.15
CA LEU A 68 17.00 5.76 20.77
C LEU A 68 16.87 5.32 22.23
N PRO A 69 17.38 4.15 22.67
CA PRO A 69 17.34 3.78 24.08
C PRO A 69 18.06 4.79 24.99
N GLU A 70 19.21 5.32 24.54
CA GLU A 70 19.96 6.34 25.29
C GLU A 70 19.16 7.65 25.39
N LEU A 71 18.52 8.07 24.29
CA LEU A 71 17.66 9.25 24.25
C LEU A 71 16.44 9.09 25.17
N TYR A 72 15.85 7.89 25.22
CA TYR A 72 14.78 7.54 26.16
C TYR A 72 15.25 7.68 27.61
N THR A 73 16.39 7.09 27.98
CA THR A 73 16.91 7.17 29.35
C THR A 73 17.17 8.61 29.77
N ASN A 74 17.70 9.45 28.88
CA ASN A 74 18.09 10.82 29.21
C ASN A 74 16.92 11.81 29.33
N HIS A 75 15.81 11.58 28.64
CA HIS A 75 14.71 12.56 28.56
C HIS A 75 13.33 12.03 28.98
N MET A 76 13.10 10.71 28.93
CA MET A 76 11.78 10.10 29.07
C MET A 76 11.65 9.18 30.29
N ALA A 77 12.73 8.50 30.70
CA ALA A 77 12.66 7.43 31.69
C ALA A 77 12.04 7.90 33.02
N GLU A 78 12.45 9.07 33.54
CA GLU A 78 11.86 9.59 34.79
C GLU A 78 10.33 9.81 34.68
N ILE A 79 9.84 10.21 33.51
CA ILE A 79 8.42 10.47 33.28
C ILE A 79 7.62 9.17 33.31
N PHE A 80 8.10 8.15 32.61
CA PHE A 80 7.36 6.91 32.40
C PHE A 80 7.58 5.85 33.47
N GLU A 81 8.78 5.79 34.08
CA GLU A 81 9.04 4.93 35.24
C GLU A 81 8.15 5.30 36.43
N ARG A 82 7.91 6.60 36.66
CA ARG A 82 6.97 7.09 37.68
C ARG A 82 5.53 6.66 37.41
N MET A 83 5.21 6.37 36.16
CA MET A 83 3.89 5.91 35.71
C MET A 83 3.79 4.38 35.66
N GLY A 84 4.93 3.66 35.82
CA GLY A 84 4.99 2.21 35.67
C GLY A 84 4.73 1.72 34.26
N ILE A 85 5.09 2.51 33.24
CA ILE A 85 4.86 2.20 31.83
C ILE A 85 6.21 2.01 31.13
N ASP A 86 6.36 0.88 30.46
CA ASP A 86 7.50 0.62 29.58
C ASP A 86 7.15 1.07 28.16
N ILE A 87 7.99 1.94 27.59
CA ILE A 87 7.84 2.44 26.21
C ILE A 87 9.09 2.12 25.43
N VAL A 88 8.89 1.58 24.24
CA VAL A 88 9.93 1.38 23.23
C VAL A 88 9.67 2.36 22.10
N TYR A 89 10.71 3.09 21.73
CA TYR A 89 10.70 3.96 20.55
C TYR A 89 11.35 3.21 19.40
N GLU A 90 10.61 3.07 18.30
CA GLU A 90 11.05 2.39 17.09
C GLU A 90 11.00 3.35 15.91
N VAL A 91 11.86 3.14 14.92
CA VAL A 91 11.90 3.95 13.71
C VAL A 91 11.23 3.18 12.59
N LEU A 92 10.15 3.74 12.05
CA LEU A 92 9.46 3.13 10.93
C LEU A 92 9.81 3.83 9.61
N PRO A 93 10.34 3.09 8.61
CA PRO A 93 10.55 3.64 7.27
C PRO A 93 9.22 4.10 6.65
N LEU A 94 9.21 5.31 6.07
CA LEU A 94 8.00 5.89 5.48
C LEU A 94 7.45 5.06 4.31
N THR A 95 8.29 4.28 3.62
CA THR A 95 7.85 3.35 2.56
C THR A 95 7.08 2.15 3.10
N TRP A 96 7.18 1.86 4.39
CA TRP A 96 6.64 0.66 5.02
C TRP A 96 5.37 0.92 5.84
N ILE A 97 5.19 2.17 6.29
CA ILE A 97 4.09 2.62 7.17
C ILE A 97 2.70 2.23 6.68
N HIS A 98 2.44 2.25 5.37
CA HIS A 98 1.08 2.05 4.88
C HIS A 98 0.59 0.60 4.96
N LEU A 99 1.49 -0.39 4.94
CA LEU A 99 1.11 -1.82 4.88
C LEU A 99 1.51 -2.63 6.12
N HIS A 100 2.38 -2.08 6.96
CA HIS A 100 2.99 -2.76 8.10
C HIS A 100 2.94 -1.97 9.41
N SER A 101 2.38 -0.75 9.42
CA SER A 101 2.25 -0.02 10.67
C SER A 101 1.11 -0.61 11.51
N ASP A 102 1.45 -1.00 12.73
CA ASP A 102 0.53 -1.42 13.78
C ASP A 102 0.29 -0.29 14.80
N PHE A 103 0.75 0.94 14.54
CA PHE A 103 0.61 2.06 15.46
C PHE A 103 -0.84 2.53 15.58
N GLU A 104 -1.32 2.68 16.81
CA GLU A 104 -2.64 3.26 17.07
C GLU A 104 -2.65 4.76 16.81
N GLY A 105 -3.65 5.23 16.07
CA GLY A 105 -3.83 6.65 15.81
C GLY A 105 -2.95 7.19 14.68
N GLU A 106 -2.61 6.39 13.68
CA GLU A 106 -1.98 6.89 12.45
C GLU A 106 -2.84 8.00 11.78
N PRO A 107 -2.22 9.05 11.20
CA PRO A 107 -2.95 10.18 10.61
C PRO A 107 -3.75 9.77 9.36
N VAL A 108 -3.38 8.66 8.73
CA VAL A 108 -4.05 8.08 7.56
C VAL A 108 -4.37 6.62 7.85
N PRO A 109 -5.52 6.09 7.38
CA PRO A 109 -5.84 4.67 7.54
C PRO A 109 -4.74 3.78 6.96
N VAL A 110 -4.16 2.93 7.82
CA VAL A 110 -3.19 1.92 7.42
C VAL A 110 -3.90 0.75 6.73
N GLY A 111 -3.29 0.26 5.66
CA GLY A 111 -3.72 -0.95 4.96
C GLY A 111 -3.19 -2.20 5.68
N ASN A 112 -3.92 -3.31 5.56
CA ASN A 112 -3.47 -4.59 6.10
C ASN A 112 -2.95 -5.49 4.97
N ILE A 113 -1.67 -5.89 5.06
CA ILE A 113 -1.03 -6.76 4.07
C ILE A 113 -1.74 -8.12 3.90
N SER A 114 -2.47 -8.59 4.91
CA SER A 114 -3.27 -9.82 4.82
C SER A 114 -4.34 -9.73 3.73
N TYR A 115 -4.96 -8.56 3.53
CA TYR A 115 -5.94 -8.38 2.45
C TYR A 115 -5.29 -8.52 1.08
N LEU A 116 -4.05 -8.04 0.92
CA LEU A 116 -3.30 -8.19 -0.32
C LEU A 116 -3.08 -9.68 -0.64
N TYR A 117 -2.66 -10.48 0.35
CA TYR A 117 -2.50 -11.92 0.17
C TYR A 117 -3.81 -12.64 -0.17
N ILE A 118 -4.92 -12.27 0.48
CA ILE A 118 -6.24 -12.82 0.20
C ILE A 118 -6.66 -12.51 -1.25
N PHE A 119 -6.46 -11.26 -1.71
CA PHE A 119 -6.80 -10.90 -3.09
C PHE A 119 -5.96 -11.64 -4.12
N ILE A 120 -4.65 -11.79 -3.88
CA ILE A 120 -3.77 -12.57 -4.77
C ILE A 120 -4.25 -14.02 -4.84
N ALA A 121 -4.60 -14.63 -3.70
CA ALA A 121 -5.13 -15.98 -3.66
C ALA A 121 -6.44 -16.13 -4.46
N ILE A 122 -7.36 -15.17 -4.32
CA ILE A 122 -8.62 -15.14 -5.10
C ILE A 122 -8.33 -15.03 -6.59
N ILE A 123 -7.42 -14.13 -7.01
CA ILE A 123 -7.06 -13.95 -8.43
C ILE A 123 -6.51 -15.25 -9.02
N ILE A 124 -5.61 -15.94 -8.31
CA ILE A 124 -5.04 -17.22 -8.76
C ILE A 124 -6.15 -18.27 -8.93
N LEU A 125 -7.06 -18.37 -7.96
CA LEU A 125 -8.18 -19.32 -8.01
C LEU A 125 -9.14 -19.01 -9.17
N MET A 126 -9.43 -17.73 -9.41
CA MET A 126 -10.24 -17.30 -10.55
C MET A 126 -9.61 -17.68 -11.89
N ILE A 127 -8.29 -17.46 -12.04
CA ILE A 127 -7.55 -17.81 -13.26
C ILE A 127 -7.57 -19.34 -13.48
N LEU A 128 -7.42 -20.13 -12.42
CA LEU A 128 -7.47 -21.60 -12.51
C LEU A 128 -8.84 -22.09 -12.99
N ILE A 129 -9.93 -21.60 -12.38
CA ILE A 129 -11.30 -21.98 -12.77
C ILE A 129 -11.58 -21.57 -14.22
N ALA A 130 -11.20 -20.35 -14.59
CA ALA A 130 -11.34 -19.86 -15.97
C ALA A 130 -10.56 -20.75 -16.96
N SER A 131 -9.33 -21.13 -16.62
CA SER A 131 -8.48 -21.98 -17.47
C SER A 131 -9.04 -23.39 -17.60
N MET A 132 -9.55 -24.00 -16.52
CA MET A 132 -10.18 -25.32 -16.58
C MET A 132 -11.43 -25.32 -17.47
N ASN A 133 -12.27 -24.30 -17.35
CA ASN A 133 -13.45 -24.15 -18.20
C ASN A 133 -13.03 -23.96 -19.67
N TYR A 134 -12.06 -23.08 -19.91
CA TYR A 134 -11.54 -22.86 -21.24
C TYR A 134 -10.96 -24.14 -21.88
N MET A 135 -10.17 -24.92 -21.13
CA MET A 135 -9.64 -26.20 -21.59
C MET A 135 -10.74 -27.20 -21.95
N ASN A 136 -11.78 -27.31 -21.11
CA ASN A 136 -12.92 -28.20 -21.38
C ASN A 136 -13.68 -27.78 -22.64
N LEU A 137 -13.94 -26.48 -22.82
CA LEU A 137 -14.62 -25.96 -24.00
C LEU A 137 -13.77 -26.10 -25.27
N ALA A 138 -12.46 -25.82 -25.17
CA ALA A 138 -11.51 -25.96 -26.26
C ALA A 138 -11.38 -27.43 -26.70
N THR A 139 -11.32 -28.37 -25.75
CA THR A 139 -11.28 -29.81 -26.02
C THR A 139 -12.56 -30.30 -26.69
N ALA A 140 -13.74 -29.88 -26.20
CA ALA A 140 -15.02 -30.24 -26.82
C ALA A 140 -15.15 -29.71 -28.26
N ARG A 141 -14.69 -28.47 -28.53
CA ARG A 141 -14.65 -27.89 -29.87
C ARG A 141 -13.63 -28.61 -30.77
N ALA A 142 -12.46 -28.97 -30.24
CA ALA A 142 -11.42 -29.69 -30.96
C ALA A 142 -11.91 -31.06 -31.45
N THR A 143 -12.65 -31.81 -30.62
CA THR A 143 -13.19 -33.14 -31.01
C THR A 143 -14.16 -33.06 -32.18
N LYS A 144 -15.07 -32.07 -32.21
CA LYS A 144 -15.98 -31.86 -33.34
C LYS A 144 -15.21 -31.51 -34.63
N ARG A 145 -14.25 -30.59 -34.53
CA ARG A 145 -13.40 -30.15 -35.64
C ARG A 145 -12.49 -31.28 -36.16
N SER A 146 -11.98 -32.14 -35.30
CA SER A 146 -11.18 -33.31 -35.69
C SER A 146 -11.97 -34.31 -36.55
N LYS A 147 -13.26 -34.53 -36.27
CA LYS A 147 -14.13 -35.38 -37.11
C LYS A 147 -14.32 -34.78 -38.51
N GLU A 148 -14.59 -33.49 -38.58
CA GLU A 148 -14.79 -32.78 -39.84
C GLU A 148 -13.53 -32.75 -40.71
N ILE A 149 -12.39 -32.46 -40.09
CA ILE A 149 -11.06 -32.51 -40.75
C ILE A 149 -10.76 -33.93 -41.23
N GLY A 150 -11.11 -34.95 -40.43
CA GLY A 150 -10.98 -36.35 -40.80
C GLY A 150 -11.70 -36.66 -42.11
N ILE A 151 -13.00 -36.33 -42.20
CA ILE A 151 -13.84 -36.56 -43.38
C ILE A 151 -13.28 -35.84 -44.62
N ARG A 152 -12.94 -34.55 -44.49
CA ARG A 152 -12.41 -33.76 -45.62
C ARG A 152 -11.05 -34.27 -46.11
N LYS A 153 -10.23 -34.86 -45.24
CA LYS A 153 -8.92 -35.42 -45.60
C LYS A 153 -9.06 -36.72 -46.38
N VAL A 154 -10.02 -37.59 -46.03
CA VAL A 154 -10.32 -38.80 -46.81
C VAL A 154 -10.94 -38.46 -48.18
N ALA A 155 -11.68 -37.34 -48.26
CA ALA A 155 -12.23 -36.82 -49.50
C ALA A 155 -11.20 -36.07 -50.40
N GLY A 156 -9.90 -36.06 -50.04
CA GLY A 156 -8.82 -35.54 -50.88
C GLY A 156 -8.41 -34.08 -50.65
N SER A 157 -8.88 -33.42 -49.58
CA SER A 157 -8.45 -32.05 -49.30
C SER A 157 -6.98 -31.94 -48.87
N THR A 158 -6.27 -30.93 -49.37
CA THR A 158 -4.87 -30.66 -49.02
C THR A 158 -4.76 -29.93 -47.68
N ARG A 159 -3.70 -30.24 -46.91
CA ARG A 159 -3.47 -29.70 -45.56
C ARG A 159 -3.47 -28.16 -45.51
N ILE A 160 -2.97 -27.52 -46.56
CA ILE A 160 -2.88 -26.06 -46.72
C ILE A 160 -4.27 -25.43 -46.92
N SER A 161 -5.18 -26.08 -47.64
CA SER A 161 -6.54 -25.59 -47.86
C SER A 161 -7.35 -25.54 -46.55
N LEU A 162 -7.18 -26.57 -45.70
CA LEU A 162 -7.84 -26.64 -44.40
C LEU A 162 -7.34 -25.56 -43.44
N ILE A 163 -6.03 -25.34 -43.36
CA ILE A 163 -5.43 -24.32 -42.48
C ILE A 163 -5.89 -22.92 -42.90
N ARG A 164 -5.89 -22.61 -44.21
CA ARG A 164 -6.36 -21.31 -44.72
C ARG A 164 -7.82 -21.06 -44.38
N GLN A 165 -8.71 -22.03 -44.63
CA GLN A 165 -10.13 -21.90 -44.30
C GLN A 165 -10.36 -21.63 -42.82
N PHE A 166 -9.61 -22.31 -41.95
CA PHE A 166 -9.76 -22.18 -40.51
C PHE A 166 -9.28 -20.84 -39.98
N LEU A 167 -8.16 -20.33 -40.50
CA LEU A 167 -7.65 -19.01 -40.16
C LEU A 167 -8.61 -17.91 -40.62
N THR A 168 -9.18 -18.05 -41.82
CA THR A 168 -10.20 -17.11 -42.31
C THR A 168 -11.51 -17.18 -41.51
N GLU A 169 -11.98 -18.37 -41.15
CA GLU A 169 -13.17 -18.51 -40.28
C GLU A 169 -12.90 -17.92 -38.89
N SER A 170 -11.73 -18.17 -38.31
CA SER A 170 -11.37 -17.61 -37.01
C SER A 170 -11.22 -16.09 -37.04
N MET A 171 -10.71 -15.49 -38.11
CA MET A 171 -10.63 -14.03 -38.25
C MET A 171 -11.98 -13.35 -38.51
N VAL A 172 -12.95 -14.04 -39.11
CA VAL A 172 -14.27 -13.47 -39.43
C VAL A 172 -15.28 -13.70 -38.29
N LEU A 173 -15.14 -14.80 -37.53
CA LEU A 173 -16.04 -15.15 -36.42
C LEU A 173 -15.53 -14.71 -35.04
N THR A 174 -14.25 -14.34 -34.91
CA THR A 174 -13.72 -13.66 -33.71
C THR A 174 -13.87 -12.16 -33.89
#